data_AF-A0A496U231-F1
#
_entry.id   AF-A0A496U231-F1
#
_cell.length_a   1.000
_cell.length_b   1.000
_cell.length_c   1.000
_cell.angle_alpha   90.00
_cell.angle_beta   90.00
_cell.angle_gamma   90.00
#
_symmetry.space_group_name_H-M   'P 1'
#
loop_
_entity.id
_entity.type
_entity.pdbx_description
1 polymer ?
#
loop_
_entity_poly.entity_id
_entity_poly.type
_entity_poly.pdbx_seq_one_letter_code
_entity_poly.pdbx_strand_id
1 'polypeptide(L)'
;MESWRLLTTWSIAGHVNMAIDEAIAQQVAEGESPPTVRFYTWNPYTISLGYNQKTKEINYQSCKRDGIGLVRRPTGGRAILHAEELTYAVI
;
A
#
# COMPACT_ATOMS: atom_id res chain seq x y z
N MET A 1 -7.28 1.34 -28.98
CA MET A 1 -7.87 1.38 -27.63
C MET A 1 -6.76 0.93 -26.69
N GLU A 2 -6.35 1.74 -25.73
CA GLU A 2 -5.31 1.32 -24.78
C GLU A 2 -5.90 0.27 -23.82
N SER A 3 -5.22 -0.85 -23.65
CA SER A 3 -5.66 -1.93 -22.76
C SER A 3 -5.16 -1.67 -21.35
N TRP A 4 -6.08 -1.73 -20.38
CA TRP A 4 -5.76 -1.56 -18.96
C TRP A 4 -5.80 -2.92 -18.25
N ARG A 5 -4.93 -3.11 -17.26
CA ARG A 5 -4.96 -4.28 -16.38
C ARG A 5 -5.80 -3.97 -15.15
N LEU A 6 -6.80 -4.81 -14.88
CA LEU A 6 -7.49 -4.84 -13.60
C LEU A 6 -6.89 -5.95 -12.74
N LEU A 7 -6.40 -5.60 -11.56
CA LEU A 7 -5.81 -6.53 -10.60
C LEU A 7 -6.57 -6.49 -9.27
N THR A 8 -6.79 -7.66 -8.67
CA THR A 8 -7.33 -7.76 -7.31
C THR A 8 -6.41 -8.58 -6.43
N THR A 9 -6.12 -8.09 -5.23
CA THR A 9 -5.25 -8.78 -4.26
C THR A 9 -5.83 -8.59 -2.86
N TRP A 10 -6.43 -9.64 -2.33
CA TRP A 10 -7.16 -9.60 -1.08
C TRP A 10 -6.32 -10.10 0.10
N SER A 11 -6.52 -9.52 1.28
CA SER A 11 -5.96 -9.99 2.54
C SER A 11 -4.43 -10.05 2.52
N ILE A 12 -3.79 -8.97 2.05
CA ILE A 12 -2.34 -8.91 1.87
C ILE A 12 -1.68 -8.07 2.97
N ALA A 13 -0.51 -8.50 3.43
CA ALA A 13 0.29 -7.75 4.40
C ALA A 13 0.75 -6.41 3.82
N GLY A 14 0.74 -5.36 4.64
CA GLY A 14 0.99 -4.01 4.16
C GLY A 14 2.31 -3.82 3.40
N HIS A 15 3.40 -4.50 3.79
CA HIS A 15 4.68 -4.39 3.10
C HIS A 15 4.63 -5.04 1.70
N VAL A 16 3.86 -6.12 1.56
CA VAL A 16 3.61 -6.77 0.26
C VAL A 16 2.72 -5.88 -0.61
N ASN A 17 1.71 -5.22 -0.05
CA ASN A 17 0.89 -4.26 -0.80
C ASN A 17 1.75 -3.14 -1.40
N MET A 18 2.67 -2.57 -0.61
CA MET A 18 3.60 -1.54 -1.10
C MET A 18 4.56 -2.07 -2.16
N ALA A 19 5.14 -3.26 -1.96
CA ALA A 19 6.05 -3.86 -2.92
C ALA A 19 5.37 -4.16 -4.28
N ILE A 20 4.11 -4.61 -4.26
CA ILE A 20 3.33 -4.83 -5.49
C ILE A 20 3.07 -3.50 -6.22
N ASP A 21 2.64 -2.47 -5.50
CA ASP A 21 2.37 -1.16 -6.11
C ASP A 21 3.66 -0.55 -6.69
N GLU A 22 4.79 -0.66 -5.99
CA GLU A 22 6.11 -0.19 -6.45
C GLU A 22 6.58 -0.95 -7.69
N ALA A 23 6.48 -2.29 -7.70
CA ALA A 23 6.88 -3.10 -8.84
C ALA A 23 6.02 -2.81 -10.09
N ILE A 24 4.70 -2.64 -9.90
CA ILE A 24 3.80 -2.25 -11.00
C ILE A 24 4.18 -0.86 -11.52
N ALA A 25 4.42 0.11 -10.63
CA ALA A 25 4.77 1.48 -11.00
C ALA A 25 6.08 1.53 -11.82
N GLN A 26 7.10 0.78 -11.40
CA GLN A 26 8.35 0.68 -12.13
C GLN A 26 8.14 0.11 -13.54
N GLN A 27 7.41 -1.00 -13.64
CA GLN A 27 7.19 -1.69 -14.92
C GLN A 27 6.29 -0.90 -15.88
N VAL A 28 5.31 -0.15 -15.35
CA VAL A 28 4.50 0.78 -16.17
C VAL A 28 5.38 1.93 -16.66
N ALA A 29 6.27 2.49 -15.83
CA ALA A 29 7.19 3.55 -16.23
C ALA A 29 8.22 3.09 -17.29
N GLU A 30 8.63 1.82 -17.25
CA GLU A 30 9.51 1.19 -18.23
C GLU A 30 8.78 0.78 -19.53
N GLY A 31 7.45 0.84 -19.56
CA GLY A 31 6.63 0.41 -20.71
C GLY A 31 6.50 -1.11 -20.83
N GLU A 32 6.91 -1.86 -19.81
CA GLU A 32 6.87 -3.34 -19.76
C GLU A 32 5.55 -3.88 -19.20
N SER A 33 4.70 -3.03 -18.62
CA SER A 33 3.34 -3.36 -18.19
C SER A 33 2.31 -2.34 -18.65
N PRO A 34 1.06 -2.77 -18.89
CA PRO A 34 -0.05 -1.84 -19.13
C PRO A 34 -0.40 -1.03 -17.87
N PRO A 35 -0.98 0.17 -18.02
CA PRO A 35 -1.59 0.92 -16.92
C PRO A 35 -2.53 0.01 -16.10
N THR A 36 -2.45 0.12 -14.78
CA THR A 36 -3.08 -0.84 -13.88
C THR A 36 -4.03 -0.15 -12.89
N VAL A 37 -5.26 -0.64 -12.83
CA VAL A 37 -6.17 -0.39 -11.70
C VAL A 37 -6.07 -1.60 -10.77
N ARG A 38 -5.73 -1.36 -9.51
CA ARG A 38 -5.63 -2.42 -8.49
C ARG A 38 -6.60 -2.15 -7.35
N PHE A 39 -7.36 -3.18 -6.96
CA PHE A 39 -8.14 -3.19 -5.72
C PHE A 39 -7.53 -4.16 -4.72
N TYR A 40 -7.44 -3.76 -3.46
CA TYR A 40 -6.81 -4.59 -2.44
C TYR A 40 -7.29 -4.29 -1.02
N THR A 41 -7.01 -5.24 -0.12
CA THR A 41 -7.30 -5.14 1.31
C THR A 41 -6.07 -5.52 2.14
N TRP A 42 -6.12 -5.22 3.44
CA TRP A 42 -4.98 -5.28 4.34
C TRP A 42 -5.18 -6.37 5.40
N ASN A 43 -4.20 -7.27 5.53
CA ASN A 43 -4.16 -8.25 6.61
C ASN A 43 -2.70 -8.57 6.99
N PRO A 44 -2.26 -8.25 8.22
CA PRO A 44 -3.04 -7.66 9.32
C PRO A 44 -3.40 -6.18 9.07
N TYR A 45 -4.24 -5.62 9.93
CA TYR A 45 -4.48 -4.17 9.98
C TYR A 45 -3.14 -3.44 10.01
N THR A 46 -3.01 -2.36 9.25
CA THR A 46 -1.71 -1.74 9.00
C THR A 46 -1.81 -0.24 9.06
N ILE A 47 -0.91 0.40 9.80
CA ILE A 47 -0.68 1.84 9.70
C ILE A 47 0.30 2.08 8.55
N SER A 48 -0.08 2.95 7.63
CA SER A 48 0.81 3.41 6.58
C SER A 48 1.14 4.89 6.78
N LEU A 49 2.44 5.18 6.89
CA LEU A 49 2.98 6.53 7.06
C LEU A 49 3.17 7.19 5.70
N GLY A 50 2.85 8.48 5.61
CA GLY A 50 3.24 9.29 4.46
C GLY A 50 4.76 9.41 4.36
N TYR A 51 5.28 9.59 3.14
CA TYR A 51 6.71 9.62 2.82
C TYR A 51 7.55 10.47 3.78
N ASN A 52 7.10 11.69 4.10
CA ASN A 52 7.81 12.63 4.96
C ASN A 52 7.44 12.55 6.46
N GLN A 53 6.53 11.65 6.88
CA GLN A 53 6.12 11.57 8.28
C GLN A 53 7.17 10.87 9.15
N LYS A 54 7.39 11.42 10.34
CA LYS A 54 8.38 10.89 11.28
C LYS A 54 7.81 9.67 11.99
N THR A 55 8.57 8.58 12.01
CA THR A 55 8.17 7.33 12.69
C THR A 55 7.92 7.51 14.18
N LYS A 56 8.57 8.50 14.81
CA LYS A 56 8.39 8.84 16.23
C LYS A 56 6.97 9.25 16.62
N GLU A 57 6.12 9.58 15.65
CA GLU A 57 4.70 9.90 15.88
C GLU A 57 3.85 8.63 16.14
N ILE A 58 4.42 7.44 15.89
CA ILE A 58 3.73 6.15 16.06
C ILE A 58 4.32 5.39 17.25
N ASN A 59 3.44 4.89 18.12
CA ASN A 59 3.83 3.98 19.19
C ASN A 59 4.06 2.57 18.65
N TYR A 60 5.27 2.32 18.15
CA TYR A 60 5.67 1.02 17.59
C TYR A 60 5.42 -0.16 18.55
N GLN A 61 5.61 0.05 19.86
CA GLN A 61 5.39 -1.00 20.85
C GLN A 61 3.91 -1.38 20.96
N SER A 62 2.98 -0.43 20.85
CA SER A 62 1.55 -0.75 20.77
C SER A 62 1.23 -1.51 19.49
N CYS A 63 1.68 -1.00 18.34
CA CYS A 63 1.44 -1.67 17.06
C CYS A 63 1.90 -3.13 17.09
N LYS A 64 3.09 -3.40 17.63
CA LYS A 64 3.61 -4.76 17.76
C LYS A 64 2.77 -5.65 18.69
N ARG A 65 2.32 -5.13 19.84
CA ARG A 65 1.45 -5.87 20.77
C ARG A 65 0.09 -6.18 20.16
N ASP A 66 -0.45 -5.24 19.41
CA ASP A 66 -1.81 -5.31 18.84
C ASP A 66 -1.82 -6.02 17.47
N GLY A 67 -0.66 -6.50 16.99
CA GLY A 67 -0.54 -7.17 15.70
C GLY A 67 -0.70 -6.25 14.49
N ILE A 68 -0.58 -4.93 14.67
CA ILE A 68 -0.75 -3.92 13.63
C ILE A 68 0.55 -3.75 12.84
N GLY A 69 0.48 -3.94 11.53
CA GLY A 69 1.57 -3.67 10.60
C GLY A 69 1.95 -2.18 10.55
N LEU A 70 3.20 -1.88 10.22
CA LEU A 70 3.65 -0.51 10.01
C LEU A 70 4.47 -0.43 8.72
N VAL A 71 4.02 0.42 7.79
CA VAL A 71 4.69 0.65 6.50
C VAL A 71 4.83 2.14 6.19
N ARG A 72 5.62 2.46 5.18
CA ARG A 72 5.75 3.82 4.63
C ARG A 72 5.35 3.77 3.15
N ARG A 73 4.49 4.69 2.75
CA ARG A 73 4.08 4.85 1.35
C ARG A 73 5.10 5.73 0.62
N PRO A 74 5.33 5.53 -0.70
CA PRO A 74 6.16 6.42 -1.51
C PRO A 74 5.52 7.80 -1.71
N THR A 75 4.22 7.93 -1.44
CA THR A 75 3.46 9.17 -1.54
C THR A 75 3.37 9.94 -0.22
N GLY A 76 3.07 11.23 -0.30
CA GLY A 76 2.88 12.11 0.86
C GLY A 76 1.60 11.83 1.67
N GLY A 77 1.15 12.84 2.40
CA GLY A 77 -0.04 12.78 3.25
C GLY A 77 0.23 12.34 4.70
N ARG A 78 -0.84 12.12 5.45
CA ARG A 78 -0.80 11.72 6.86
C ARG A 78 -0.96 10.20 7.02
N ALA A 79 -0.80 9.75 8.26
CA ALA A 79 -0.88 8.34 8.61
C ALA A 79 -2.33 7.88 8.52
N ILE A 80 -2.54 6.67 8.02
CA ILE A 80 -3.87 6.05 7.91
C ILE A 80 -3.76 4.67 8.54
N LEU A 81 -4.75 4.29 9.35
CA LEU A 81 -4.95 2.92 9.79
C LEU A 81 -5.85 2.22 8.78
N HIS A 82 -5.30 1.26 8.05
CA HIS A 82 -6.05 0.39 7.17
C HIS A 82 -6.58 -0.81 7.97
N ALA A 83 -7.90 -0.92 8.05
CA ALA A 83 -8.61 -1.99 8.73
C ALA A 83 -9.65 -2.62 7.78
N GLU A 84 -10.94 -2.49 8.09
CA GLU A 84 -12.04 -3.02 7.28
C GLU A 84 -12.41 -2.04 6.16
N GLU A 85 -11.50 -1.88 5.19
CA GLU A 85 -11.72 -1.00 4.04
C GLU A 85 -11.31 -1.65 2.72
N LEU A 86 -11.86 -1.11 1.64
CA LEU A 86 -11.41 -1.36 0.27
C LEU A 86 -10.41 -0.27 -0.12
N THR A 87 -9.19 -0.65 -0.48
CA THR A 87 -8.19 0.27 -1.03
C THR A 87 -8.06 0.07 -2.53
N TYR A 88 -7.79 1.15 -3.25
CA TYR A 88 -7.49 1.09 -4.68
C TYR A 88 -6.26 1.93 -5.03
N ALA A 89 -5.60 1.55 -6.12
CA ALA A 89 -4.51 2.29 -6.73
C ALA A 89 -4.71 2.36 -8.25
N VAL A 90 -4.34 3.50 -8.83
CA VAL A 90 -4.21 3.70 -10.27
C VAL A 90 -2.75 3.97 -10.53
N ILE A 91 -2.11 3.06 -11.26
CA ILE A 91 -0.66 2.98 -11.43
C ILE A 91 -0.33 2.99 -12.92
#